data_AF-A0A5J6V3S1-F1
#
_entry.id   AF-A0A5J6V3S1-F1
#
_cell.length_a   1.000
_cell.length_b   1.000
_cell.length_c   1.000
_cell.angle_alpha   90.00
_cell.angle_beta   90.00
_cell.angle_gamma   90.00
#
_symmetry.space_group_name_H-M   'P 1'
#
loop_
_entity.id
_entity.type
_entity.pdbx_description
1 polymer ?
#
loop_
_entity_poly.entity_id
_entity_poly.type
_entity_poly.pdbx_seq_one_letter_code
_entity_poly.pdbx_strand_id
1 'polypeptide(L)'
;MSVSENRPGQADGTDLPTEPAAGPLGWLELTVELMRDRSHSSWMLLHDEELLETVRGRGLVAAYLPGEVLATPDVVQLRLAVSPEGRVAVAPDGGPPQPGERVEEFVPALLDELRTVAFIPPEDKVGPPWLPVDEIVAEAKTPGQDSRVVYCYRGDDVVAATAFARDLETPMTVYRQDGWVVAATGHGPSRLLAAPPHRLTGAYPFAVVGRRGSSREFAFVERPKDKGLSVHAEWTPHLRPVVAEGAHPDTVELAEWLAGPRAWEARARSSGRLEPLSEPNLPDGMTAEQHLTIERWMAEPTDASGFLAETAARFGVPGIAARLAEARPGDPDPGSGKVVEPSRGMRFVADSLAEQDTEPTGRLPWMVLERALWRRPVLGMLLGVGELVVALVLGGLLVAGLLAGWWVWVLAVVFALGGLAHLVPAIFRWRTRRGQTEPG
;
A
#
# COMPACT_ATOMS: atom_id res chain seq x y z
N MET A 1 -14.07 -2.68 4.81
CA MET A 1 -13.34 -1.68 5.61
C MET A 1 -12.61 -2.46 6.69
N SER A 2 -11.29 -2.55 6.62
CA SER A 2 -10.49 -3.01 7.75
C SER A 2 -9.96 -1.77 8.47
N VAL A 3 -10.68 -1.33 9.50
CA VAL A 3 -10.09 -0.45 10.52
C VAL A 3 -9.74 -1.37 11.67
N SER A 4 -8.48 -1.79 11.75
CA SER A 4 -8.02 -2.70 12.79
C SER A 4 -7.26 -1.96 13.89
N GLU A 5 -7.57 -2.29 15.14
CA GLU A 5 -6.67 -2.05 16.26
C GLU A 5 -5.59 -3.14 16.25
N ASN A 6 -4.36 -2.79 15.85
CA ASN A 6 -3.24 -3.73 15.95
C ASN A 6 -2.87 -3.97 17.41
N ARG A 7 -3.05 -5.20 17.92
CA ARG A 7 -2.39 -5.72 19.13
C ARG A 7 -1.29 -6.70 18.73
N PRO A 8 0.01 -6.41 18.94
CA PRO A 8 1.08 -7.32 18.56
C PRO A 8 1.34 -8.32 19.69
N GLY A 9 1.16 -9.61 19.38
CA GLY A 9 1.60 -10.72 20.25
C GLY A 9 0.64 -11.90 20.35
N GLN A 10 -0.55 -11.82 19.76
CA GLN A 10 -1.51 -12.93 19.79
C GLN A 10 -1.66 -13.53 18.40
N ALA A 11 -0.80 -14.50 18.09
CA ALA A 11 -1.21 -15.63 17.29
C ALA A 11 -2.16 -16.46 18.16
N ASP A 12 -3.41 -16.00 18.29
CA ASP A 12 -4.55 -16.81 18.71
C ASP A 12 -5.82 -16.04 18.34
N GLY A 13 -6.70 -16.76 17.65
CA GLY A 13 -7.79 -16.20 16.87
C GLY A 13 -8.77 -15.38 17.68
N THR A 14 -9.15 -14.22 17.13
CA THR A 14 -10.51 -13.67 17.09
C THR A 14 -10.52 -12.37 16.30
N ASP A 15 -9.91 -12.36 15.11
CA ASP A 15 -10.57 -11.68 14.01
C ASP A 15 -11.76 -12.56 13.66
N LEU A 16 -12.86 -12.40 14.40
CA LEU A 16 -14.12 -12.95 13.93
C LEU A 16 -14.29 -12.35 12.53
N PRO A 17 -14.39 -13.16 11.47
CA PRO A 17 -14.74 -12.62 10.17
C PRO A 17 -16.00 -11.81 10.41
N THR A 18 -15.94 -10.51 10.10
CA THR A 18 -17.16 -9.70 10.07
C THR A 18 -18.10 -10.51 9.18
N GLU A 19 -19.19 -11.03 9.74
CA GLU A 19 -20.15 -11.81 8.96
C GLU A 19 -20.41 -10.99 7.69
N PRO A 20 -20.22 -11.57 6.49
CA PRO A 20 -20.37 -10.82 5.27
C PRO A 20 -21.75 -10.18 5.32
N ALA A 21 -21.78 -8.85 5.35
CA ALA A 21 -23.01 -8.11 5.55
C ALA A 21 -23.98 -8.55 4.45
N ALA A 22 -25.04 -9.25 4.83
CA ALA A 22 -25.96 -9.82 3.87
C ALA A 22 -26.58 -8.67 3.07
N GLY A 23 -26.45 -8.76 1.75
CA GLY A 23 -27.06 -7.88 0.79
C GLY A 23 -28.59 -8.00 0.77
N PRO A 24 -29.26 -7.36 -0.20
CA PRO A 24 -30.70 -7.48 -0.35
C PRO A 24 -31.10 -8.96 -0.38
N LEU A 25 -32.17 -9.31 0.34
CA LEU A 25 -32.74 -10.67 0.38
C LEU A 25 -31.81 -11.75 0.97
N GLY A 26 -30.73 -11.36 1.67
CA GLY A 26 -29.85 -12.32 2.35
C GLY A 26 -28.69 -12.85 1.48
N TRP A 27 -28.48 -12.29 0.29
CA TRP A 27 -27.38 -12.68 -0.60
C TRP A 27 -26.02 -12.15 -0.13
N LEU A 28 -24.95 -12.88 -0.43
CA LEU A 28 -23.56 -12.52 -0.16
C LEU A 28 -22.85 -12.15 -1.48
N GLU A 29 -21.72 -11.45 -1.40
CA GLU A 29 -20.92 -11.10 -2.58
C GLU A 29 -19.68 -12.01 -2.69
N LEU A 30 -19.37 -12.42 -3.91
CA LEU A 30 -18.12 -13.09 -4.26
C LEU A 30 -17.43 -12.29 -5.37
N THR A 31 -16.21 -11.81 -5.10
CA THR A 31 -15.38 -11.13 -6.10
C THR A 31 -14.45 -12.14 -6.77
N VAL A 32 -14.46 -12.14 -8.11
CA VAL A 32 -13.60 -12.95 -8.96
C VAL A 32 -12.82 -12.01 -9.89
N GLU A 33 -11.50 -12.01 -9.79
CA GLU A 33 -10.60 -11.32 -10.72
C GLU A 33 -10.22 -12.30 -11.83
N LEU A 34 -10.77 -12.14 -13.03
CA LEU A 34 -10.52 -13.00 -14.19
C LEU A 34 -9.36 -12.46 -15.02
N MET A 35 -8.44 -13.33 -15.42
CA MET A 35 -7.33 -12.93 -16.29
C MET A 35 -7.82 -12.86 -17.76
N ARG A 36 -7.37 -11.85 -18.51
CA ARG A 36 -7.67 -11.75 -19.95
C ARG A 36 -6.65 -12.48 -20.80
N ASP A 37 -5.41 -12.51 -20.35
CA ASP A 37 -4.35 -13.16 -21.11
C ASP A 37 -4.48 -14.68 -21.04
N ARG A 38 -4.72 -15.26 -22.22
CA ARG A 38 -4.78 -16.71 -22.46
C ARG A 38 -3.54 -17.19 -23.22
N SER A 39 -2.47 -16.39 -23.32
CA SER A 39 -1.30 -16.60 -24.20
C SER A 39 -0.67 -17.99 -24.15
N HIS A 40 -0.73 -18.67 -23.00
CA HIS A 40 -0.25 -20.05 -22.85
C HIS A 40 -1.19 -21.13 -23.42
N SER A 41 -2.41 -20.77 -23.82
CA SER A 41 -3.46 -21.66 -24.33
C SER A 41 -4.05 -21.25 -25.69
N SER A 42 -3.97 -19.97 -26.04
CA SER A 42 -4.32 -19.44 -27.36
C SER A 42 -3.84 -17.99 -27.52
N TRP A 43 -3.55 -17.56 -28.75
CA TRP A 43 -3.16 -16.19 -29.09
C TRP A 43 -4.32 -15.17 -29.00
N MET A 44 -5.31 -15.41 -28.13
CA MET A 44 -6.56 -14.66 -28.08
C MET A 44 -6.84 -14.18 -26.65
N LEU A 45 -6.91 -12.86 -26.47
CA LEU A 45 -7.35 -12.24 -25.21
C LEU A 45 -8.84 -12.56 -24.99
N LEU A 46 -9.24 -12.80 -23.74
CA LEU A 46 -10.66 -12.83 -23.38
C LEU A 46 -11.26 -11.44 -23.66
N HIS A 47 -12.23 -11.40 -24.57
CA HIS A 47 -12.98 -10.19 -24.88
C HIS A 47 -14.09 -9.98 -23.85
N ASP A 48 -14.37 -8.72 -23.53
CA ASP A 48 -15.38 -8.38 -22.54
C ASP A 48 -16.78 -8.83 -22.99
N GLU A 49 -17.05 -8.78 -24.29
CA GLU A 49 -18.30 -9.28 -24.88
C GLU A 49 -18.47 -10.78 -24.68
N GLU A 50 -17.40 -11.58 -24.88
CA GLU A 50 -17.42 -13.03 -24.67
C GLU A 50 -17.77 -13.37 -23.21
N LEU A 51 -17.11 -12.70 -22.24
CA LEU A 51 -17.43 -12.86 -20.82
C LEU A 51 -18.88 -12.48 -20.52
N LEU A 52 -19.33 -11.32 -21.00
CA LEU A 52 -20.68 -10.83 -20.72
C LEU A 52 -21.76 -11.70 -21.39
N GLU A 53 -21.50 -12.27 -22.57
CA GLU A 53 -22.36 -13.26 -23.21
C GLU A 53 -22.47 -14.54 -22.40
N THR A 54 -21.34 -15.09 -21.91
CA THR A 54 -21.37 -16.28 -21.03
C THR A 54 -22.12 -16.00 -19.72
N VAL A 55 -21.88 -14.85 -19.09
CA VAL A 55 -22.57 -14.43 -17.84
C VAL A 55 -24.08 -14.32 -18.07
N ARG A 56 -24.51 -13.68 -19.17
CA ARG A 56 -25.93 -13.58 -19.53
C ARG A 56 -26.54 -14.91 -19.93
N GLY A 57 -25.82 -15.73 -20.70
CA GLY A 57 -26.26 -17.03 -21.19
C GLY A 57 -26.50 -18.04 -20.06
N ARG A 58 -25.70 -17.96 -19.00
CA ARG A 58 -25.89 -18.73 -17.76
C ARG A 58 -26.92 -18.10 -16.80
N GLY A 59 -27.48 -16.95 -17.17
CA GLY A 59 -28.46 -16.22 -16.35
C GLY A 59 -27.88 -15.76 -15.00
N LEU A 60 -26.59 -15.45 -14.92
CA LEU A 60 -25.97 -15.07 -13.65
C LEU A 60 -26.42 -13.67 -13.22
N VAL A 61 -26.59 -13.49 -11.91
CA VAL A 61 -26.75 -12.15 -11.33
C VAL A 61 -25.38 -11.63 -10.93
N ALA A 62 -24.86 -10.67 -11.71
CA ALA A 62 -23.48 -10.24 -11.60
C ALA A 62 -23.31 -8.72 -11.80
N ALA A 63 -22.14 -8.22 -11.42
CA ALA A 63 -21.65 -6.91 -11.83
C ALA A 63 -20.20 -7.01 -12.32
N TYR A 64 -19.84 -6.23 -13.32
CA TYR A 64 -18.58 -6.37 -14.06
C TYR A 64 -17.82 -5.05 -14.17
N LEU A 65 -16.49 -5.09 -14.04
CA LEU A 65 -15.60 -3.95 -14.29
C LEU A 65 -14.47 -4.33 -15.26
N PRO A 66 -14.27 -3.54 -16.34
CA PRO A 66 -13.18 -3.79 -17.29
C PRO A 66 -11.81 -3.49 -16.70
N GLY A 67 -10.81 -4.26 -17.11
CA GLY A 67 -9.42 -4.12 -16.66
C GLY A 67 -8.73 -2.83 -17.06
N GLU A 68 -9.11 -2.26 -18.19
CA GLU A 68 -8.63 -0.94 -18.64
C GLU A 68 -8.88 0.14 -17.57
N VAL A 69 -9.98 0.00 -16.82
CA VAL A 69 -10.35 0.93 -15.76
C VAL A 69 -9.45 0.77 -14.52
N LEU A 70 -8.86 -0.41 -14.30
CA LEU A 70 -8.04 -0.73 -13.13
C LEU A 70 -6.53 -0.59 -13.35
N ALA A 71 -6.08 -0.16 -14.55
CA ALA A 71 -4.67 -0.19 -14.98
C ALA A 71 -3.98 -1.56 -14.80
N THR A 72 -4.79 -2.63 -14.80
CA THR A 72 -4.41 -4.03 -14.96
C THR A 72 -5.13 -4.50 -16.22
N PRO A 73 -4.62 -4.15 -17.42
CA PRO A 73 -5.35 -4.39 -18.66
C PRO A 73 -5.71 -5.86 -18.82
N ASP A 74 -4.90 -6.76 -18.26
CA ASP A 74 -5.07 -8.20 -18.32
C ASP A 74 -5.94 -8.79 -17.20
N VAL A 75 -6.64 -7.97 -16.40
CA VAL A 75 -7.51 -8.43 -15.31
C VAL A 75 -8.87 -7.74 -15.38
N VAL A 76 -9.96 -8.50 -15.42
CA VAL A 76 -11.32 -7.97 -15.26
C VAL A 76 -11.91 -8.41 -13.93
N GLN A 77 -12.77 -7.58 -13.33
CA GLN A 77 -13.41 -7.90 -12.06
C GLN A 77 -14.87 -8.29 -12.30
N LEU A 78 -15.27 -9.43 -11.76
CA LEU A 78 -16.63 -9.93 -11.77
C LEU A 78 -17.09 -10.14 -10.32
N ARG A 79 -18.19 -9.50 -9.93
CA ARG A 79 -18.86 -9.77 -8.65
C ARG A 79 -20.10 -10.61 -8.90
N LEU A 80 -20.24 -11.70 -8.15
CA LEU A 80 -21.34 -12.63 -8.20
C LEU A 80 -22.11 -12.58 -6.89
N ALA A 81 -23.44 -12.71 -6.95
CA ALA A 81 -24.24 -12.96 -5.75
C ALA A 81 -24.19 -14.45 -5.39
N VAL A 82 -24.05 -14.75 -4.10
CA VAL A 82 -23.91 -16.11 -3.57
C VAL A 82 -24.83 -16.30 -2.37
N SER A 83 -25.55 -17.42 -2.28
CA SER A 83 -26.41 -17.71 -1.13
C SER A 83 -25.56 -18.02 0.11
N PRO A 84 -26.12 -17.94 1.33
CA PRO A 84 -25.42 -18.36 2.55
C PRO A 84 -24.89 -19.80 2.52
N GLU A 85 -25.48 -20.67 1.69
CA GLU A 85 -25.06 -22.06 1.47
C GLU A 85 -23.96 -22.21 0.40
N GLY A 86 -23.40 -21.12 -0.11
CA GLY A 86 -22.32 -21.15 -1.10
C GLY A 86 -22.79 -21.46 -2.52
N ARG A 87 -24.00 -21.03 -2.92
CA ARG A 87 -24.53 -21.23 -4.27
C ARG A 87 -24.63 -19.94 -5.06
N VAL A 88 -24.19 -19.95 -6.32
CA VAL A 88 -24.21 -18.76 -7.19
C VAL A 88 -25.66 -18.43 -7.58
N ALA A 89 -26.04 -17.17 -7.46
CA ALA A 89 -27.36 -16.68 -7.83
C ALA A 89 -27.55 -16.70 -9.35
N VAL A 90 -28.66 -17.29 -9.78
CA VAL A 90 -29.09 -17.31 -11.17
C VAL A 90 -30.51 -16.76 -11.31
N ALA A 91 -30.80 -16.11 -12.43
CA ALA A 91 -32.08 -15.54 -12.81
C ALA A 91 -32.40 -15.98 -14.25
N PRO A 92 -32.74 -17.27 -14.46
CA PRO A 92 -33.06 -17.79 -15.79
C PRO A 92 -34.24 -17.03 -16.37
N ASP A 93 -34.16 -16.71 -17.67
CA ASP A 93 -35.17 -15.94 -18.41
C ASP A 93 -35.52 -14.58 -17.78
N GLY A 94 -34.62 -14.02 -16.97
CA GLY A 94 -34.85 -12.76 -16.24
C GLY A 94 -35.80 -12.90 -15.06
N GLY A 95 -36.08 -14.11 -14.56
CA GLY A 95 -36.88 -14.35 -13.37
C GLY A 95 -36.27 -13.81 -12.06
N PRO A 96 -36.91 -14.05 -10.91
CA PRO A 96 -36.34 -13.71 -9.60
C PRO A 96 -35.04 -14.49 -9.34
N PRO A 97 -34.11 -13.96 -8.53
CA PRO A 97 -32.86 -14.62 -8.23
C PRO A 97 -33.12 -15.90 -7.42
N GLN A 98 -32.52 -17.01 -7.84
CA GLN A 98 -32.62 -18.31 -7.18
C GLN A 98 -31.23 -18.96 -7.04
N PRO A 99 -30.99 -19.78 -6.00
CA PRO A 99 -29.71 -20.47 -5.84
C PRO A 99 -29.45 -21.49 -6.96
N GLY A 100 -28.29 -21.38 -7.61
CA GLY A 100 -27.84 -22.29 -8.66
C GLY A 100 -26.82 -23.32 -8.17
N GLU A 101 -25.78 -23.50 -8.98
CA GLU A 101 -24.64 -24.39 -8.69
C GLU A 101 -23.83 -23.89 -7.49
N ARG A 102 -23.14 -24.83 -6.83
CA ARG A 102 -22.20 -24.50 -5.75
C ARG A 102 -20.99 -23.75 -6.31
N VAL A 103 -20.45 -22.79 -5.56
CA VAL A 103 -19.28 -21.98 -5.97
C VAL A 103 -18.10 -22.87 -6.38
N GLU A 104 -17.85 -23.94 -5.65
CA GLU A 104 -16.75 -24.88 -5.88
C GLU A 104 -16.88 -25.68 -7.17
N GLU A 105 -18.11 -25.83 -7.69
CA GLU A 105 -18.39 -26.50 -8.96
C GLU A 105 -18.45 -25.48 -10.10
N PHE A 106 -19.11 -24.35 -9.83
CA PHE A 106 -19.38 -23.30 -10.80
C PHE A 106 -18.12 -22.57 -11.25
N VAL A 107 -17.29 -22.09 -10.31
CA VAL A 107 -16.12 -21.27 -10.66
C VAL A 107 -15.14 -22.06 -11.54
N PRO A 108 -14.72 -23.29 -11.20
CA PRO A 108 -13.86 -24.08 -12.10
C PRO A 108 -14.50 -24.33 -13.46
N ALA A 109 -15.80 -24.61 -13.54
CA ALA A 109 -16.50 -24.83 -14.80
C ALA A 109 -16.56 -23.56 -15.67
N LEU A 110 -16.78 -22.40 -15.07
CA LEU A 110 -16.74 -21.11 -15.77
C LEU A 110 -15.34 -20.82 -16.31
N LEU A 111 -14.30 -21.07 -15.51
CA LEU A 111 -12.92 -20.84 -15.91
C LEU A 111 -12.46 -21.79 -17.02
N ASP A 112 -12.91 -23.05 -17.01
CA ASP A 112 -12.63 -24.01 -18.08
C ASP A 112 -13.34 -23.62 -19.39
N GLU A 113 -14.61 -23.21 -19.33
CA GLU A 113 -15.36 -22.70 -20.49
C GLU A 113 -14.69 -21.46 -21.09
N LEU A 114 -14.34 -20.49 -20.25
CA LEU A 114 -13.65 -19.25 -20.65
C LEU A 114 -12.15 -19.45 -20.90
N ARG A 115 -11.61 -20.66 -20.71
CA ARG A 115 -10.19 -20.98 -20.89
C ARG A 115 -9.24 -19.98 -20.22
N THR A 116 -9.58 -19.58 -18.99
CA THR A 116 -8.85 -18.55 -18.24
C THR A 116 -8.61 -18.98 -16.79
N VAL A 117 -7.88 -18.18 -16.04
CA VAL A 117 -7.65 -18.34 -14.60
C VAL A 117 -8.28 -17.16 -13.86
N ALA A 118 -8.52 -17.34 -12.56
CA ALA A 118 -8.97 -16.28 -11.69
C ALA A 118 -8.16 -16.22 -10.39
N PHE A 119 -8.18 -15.04 -9.79
CA PHE A 119 -7.86 -14.83 -8.39
C PHE A 119 -9.14 -14.51 -7.62
N ILE A 120 -9.34 -15.22 -6.51
CA ILE A 120 -10.44 -15.01 -5.57
C ILE A 120 -9.79 -14.54 -4.25
N PRO A 121 -9.86 -13.24 -3.94
CA PRO A 121 -9.30 -12.71 -2.70
C PRO A 121 -9.89 -13.42 -1.46
N PRO A 122 -9.11 -13.62 -0.38
CA PRO A 122 -7.78 -13.06 -0.18
C PRO A 122 -6.61 -13.88 -0.76
N GLU A 123 -6.74 -15.18 -1.04
CA GLU A 123 -5.56 -16.02 -1.33
C GLU A 123 -5.74 -17.10 -2.41
N ASP A 124 -6.95 -17.29 -2.94
CA ASP A 124 -7.21 -18.43 -3.84
C ASP A 124 -6.90 -18.09 -5.29
N LYS A 125 -5.92 -18.78 -5.87
CA LYS A 125 -5.70 -18.79 -7.31
C LYS A 125 -6.35 -20.04 -7.89
N VAL A 126 -7.30 -19.86 -8.79
CA VAL A 126 -8.08 -20.95 -9.37
C VAL A 126 -7.93 -20.91 -10.88
N GLY A 127 -7.74 -22.07 -11.49
CA GLY A 127 -7.67 -22.16 -12.94
C GLY A 127 -7.71 -23.61 -13.41
N PRO A 128 -7.97 -23.84 -14.70
CA PRO A 128 -7.86 -25.15 -15.30
C PRO A 128 -6.48 -25.77 -15.04
N PRO A 129 -6.40 -27.09 -14.79
CA PRO A 129 -5.17 -27.75 -14.33
C PRO A 129 -4.02 -27.74 -15.36
N TRP A 130 -4.32 -27.34 -16.59
CA TRP A 130 -3.39 -27.26 -17.71
C TRP A 130 -2.80 -25.85 -17.91
N LEU A 131 -3.20 -24.84 -17.13
CA LEU A 131 -2.63 -23.48 -17.16
C LEU A 131 -1.56 -23.28 -16.06
N PRO A 132 -0.48 -22.52 -16.35
CA PRO A 132 0.48 -22.09 -15.34
C PRO A 132 -0.10 -20.93 -14.50
N VAL A 133 -1.06 -21.25 -13.62
CA VAL A 133 -1.85 -20.29 -12.85
C VAL A 133 -0.98 -19.25 -12.12
N ASP A 134 0.09 -19.68 -11.47
CA ASP A 134 0.96 -18.79 -10.69
C ASP A 134 1.67 -17.74 -11.54
N GLU A 135 2.15 -18.12 -12.73
CA GLU A 135 2.87 -17.23 -13.64
C GLU A 135 1.92 -16.20 -14.23
N ILE A 136 0.75 -16.65 -14.71
CA ILE A 136 -0.28 -15.78 -15.31
C ILE A 136 -0.79 -14.75 -14.29
N VAL A 137 -1.10 -15.18 -13.05
CA VAL A 137 -1.58 -14.26 -12.01
C VAL A 137 -0.49 -13.25 -11.61
N ALA A 138 0.78 -13.66 -11.55
CA ALA A 138 1.88 -12.76 -11.22
C ALA A 138 2.10 -11.71 -12.31
N GLU A 139 2.07 -12.11 -13.58
CA GLU A 139 2.24 -11.20 -14.71
C GLU A 139 1.08 -10.20 -14.81
N ALA A 140 -0.17 -10.68 -14.79
CA ALA A 140 -1.37 -9.85 -14.93
C ALA A 140 -1.56 -8.84 -13.79
N LYS A 141 -1.03 -9.13 -12.59
CA LYS A 141 -1.05 -8.21 -11.44
C LYS A 141 0.06 -7.17 -11.46
N THR A 142 0.95 -7.18 -12.46
CA THR A 142 1.93 -6.11 -12.64
C THR A 142 1.19 -4.82 -13.01
N PRO A 143 1.27 -3.76 -12.18
CA PRO A 143 0.63 -2.49 -12.50
C PRO A 143 1.14 -1.96 -13.84
N GLY A 144 0.23 -1.48 -14.71
CA GLY A 144 0.62 -0.76 -15.92
C GLY A 144 1.32 0.57 -15.61
N GLN A 145 1.83 1.24 -16.65
CA GLN A 145 2.50 2.55 -16.53
C GLN A 145 1.60 3.63 -15.91
N ASP A 146 0.28 3.47 -16.00
CA ASP A 146 -0.73 4.37 -15.42
C ASP A 146 -1.03 4.05 -13.94
N SER A 147 0.03 3.89 -13.16
CA SER A 147 -0.01 3.72 -11.72
C SER A 147 1.05 4.59 -11.08
N ARG A 148 0.78 5.13 -9.89
CA ARG A 148 1.73 5.97 -9.16
C ARG A 148 1.45 5.91 -7.67
N VAL A 149 2.51 5.87 -6.87
CA VAL A 149 2.41 5.79 -5.41
C VAL A 149 3.27 6.88 -4.80
N VAL A 150 2.71 7.55 -3.79
CA VAL A 150 3.32 8.66 -3.10
C VAL A 150 3.35 8.38 -1.61
N TYR A 151 4.55 8.33 -1.06
CA TYR A 151 4.81 8.14 0.36
C TYR A 151 5.04 9.49 1.03
N CYS A 152 4.33 9.76 2.12
CA CYS A 152 4.42 11.00 2.88
C CYS A 152 4.79 10.72 4.32
N TYR A 153 5.77 11.42 4.85
CA TYR A 153 6.15 11.32 6.26
C TYR A 153 6.60 12.67 6.80
N ARG A 154 6.42 12.88 8.11
CA ARG A 154 6.90 14.11 8.76
C ARG A 154 8.43 14.11 8.86
N GLY A 155 9.03 15.28 8.71
CA GLY A 155 10.47 15.47 8.83
C GLY A 155 11.04 16.23 7.64
N ASP A 156 12.37 16.32 7.61
CA ASP A 156 13.15 17.04 6.59
C ASP A 156 14.20 16.16 5.90
N ASP A 157 14.42 14.93 6.40
CA ASP A 157 15.39 14.00 5.84
C ASP A 157 14.83 13.18 4.69
N VAL A 158 15.67 12.86 3.71
CA VAL A 158 15.28 11.98 2.59
C VAL A 158 15.80 10.56 2.79
N VAL A 159 16.26 10.21 3.99
CA VAL A 159 16.80 8.88 4.32
C VAL A 159 15.72 7.83 4.18
N ALA A 160 14.50 8.12 4.65
CA ALA A 160 13.37 7.22 4.46
C ALA A 160 12.97 7.10 2.97
N ALA A 161 13.02 8.17 2.19
CA ALA A 161 12.82 8.11 0.75
C ALA A 161 13.89 7.24 0.04
N THR A 162 15.16 7.32 0.45
CA THR A 162 16.23 6.45 -0.05
C THR A 162 15.98 4.98 0.32
N ALA A 163 15.50 4.72 1.54
CA ALA A 163 15.15 3.37 1.98
C ALA A 163 13.97 2.82 1.16
N PHE A 164 12.95 3.64 0.90
CA PHE A 164 11.85 3.29 0.01
C PHE A 164 12.33 3.00 -1.42
N ALA A 165 13.18 3.86 -1.99
CA ALA A 165 13.72 3.66 -3.33
C ALA A 165 14.50 2.34 -3.44
N ARG A 166 15.24 1.97 -2.39
CA ARG A 166 15.92 0.68 -2.29
C ARG A 166 14.94 -0.49 -2.17
N ASP A 167 14.01 -0.43 -1.23
CA ASP A 167 13.10 -1.55 -0.90
C ASP A 167 12.09 -1.81 -2.03
N LEU A 168 11.73 -0.76 -2.78
CA LEU A 168 10.89 -0.83 -3.98
C LEU A 168 11.70 -1.04 -5.27
N GLU A 169 13.03 -1.04 -5.19
CA GLU A 169 13.96 -1.12 -6.31
C GLU A 169 13.64 -0.11 -7.45
N THR A 170 13.12 1.06 -7.09
CA THR A 170 12.59 2.06 -8.04
C THR A 170 13.04 3.46 -7.62
N PRO A 171 13.51 4.32 -8.56
CA PRO A 171 13.87 5.69 -8.23
C PRO A 171 12.66 6.47 -7.71
N MET A 172 12.92 7.41 -6.80
CA MET A 172 11.88 8.25 -6.19
C MET A 172 12.19 9.72 -6.39
N THR A 173 11.16 10.50 -6.66
CA THR A 173 11.26 11.96 -6.71
C THR A 173 10.73 12.53 -5.40
N VAL A 174 11.60 13.29 -4.72
CA VAL A 174 11.37 13.75 -3.36
C VAL A 174 11.12 15.25 -3.30
N TYR A 175 10.07 15.62 -2.59
CA TYR A 175 9.62 16.99 -2.35
C TYR A 175 9.59 17.25 -0.86
N ARG A 176 9.94 18.47 -0.45
CA ARG A 176 9.81 18.95 0.93
C ARG A 176 8.76 20.03 0.97
N GLN A 177 7.72 19.85 1.77
CA GLN A 177 6.61 20.80 1.85
C GLN A 177 5.97 20.77 3.24
N ASP A 178 5.86 21.94 3.86
CA ASP A 178 5.12 22.13 5.12
C ASP A 178 5.57 21.17 6.27
N GLY A 179 6.87 20.86 6.32
CA GLY A 179 7.48 19.93 7.30
C GLY A 179 7.18 18.44 7.02
N TRP A 180 6.71 18.15 5.81
CA TRP A 180 6.58 16.80 5.27
C TRP A 180 7.62 16.56 4.19
N VAL A 181 8.07 15.32 4.10
CA VAL A 181 8.74 14.77 2.93
C VAL A 181 7.72 13.95 2.16
N VAL A 182 7.62 14.24 0.87
CA VAL A 182 6.71 13.58 -0.09
C VAL A 182 7.58 12.92 -1.14
N ALA A 183 7.61 11.59 -1.17
CA ALA A 183 8.41 10.79 -2.07
C ALA A 183 7.49 10.04 -3.04
N ALA A 184 7.54 10.42 -4.31
CA ALA A 184 6.72 9.83 -5.36
C ALA A 184 7.52 8.86 -6.22
N THR A 185 6.94 7.71 -6.54
CA THR A 185 7.49 6.83 -7.58
C THR A 185 7.23 7.42 -8.98
N GLY A 186 8.02 6.99 -9.97
CA GLY A 186 7.75 7.31 -11.38
C GLY A 186 6.58 6.50 -11.96
N HIS A 187 6.53 5.21 -11.62
CA HIS A 187 5.41 4.29 -11.90
C HIS A 187 5.04 3.54 -10.62
N GLY A 188 3.84 2.96 -10.56
CA GLY A 188 3.38 2.19 -9.41
C GLY A 188 4.25 0.95 -9.23
N PRO A 189 4.85 0.75 -8.05
CA PRO A 189 5.66 -0.43 -7.79
C PRO A 189 4.79 -1.69 -7.76
N SER A 190 5.38 -2.84 -8.04
CA SER A 190 4.71 -4.14 -7.92
C SER A 190 4.32 -4.51 -6.48
N ARG A 191 4.90 -3.81 -5.49
CA ARG A 191 4.63 -3.99 -4.06
C ARG A 191 4.43 -2.64 -3.39
N LEU A 192 3.44 -2.56 -2.51
CA LEU A 192 3.22 -1.39 -1.65
C LEU A 192 3.85 -1.63 -0.29
N LEU A 193 4.45 -0.58 0.28
CA LEU A 193 4.94 -0.61 1.65
C LEU A 193 3.85 -0.14 2.60
N ALA A 194 3.39 -1.01 3.50
CA ALA A 194 2.35 -0.69 4.47
C ALA A 194 2.81 0.29 5.56
N ALA A 195 4.12 0.43 5.77
CA ALA A 195 4.71 1.30 6.78
C ALA A 195 6.13 1.71 6.39
N PRO A 196 6.65 2.84 6.93
CA PRO A 196 8.07 3.16 6.79
C PRO A 196 8.92 2.10 7.50
N PRO A 197 10.14 1.80 7.01
CA PRO A 197 11.06 0.92 7.70
C PRO A 197 11.34 1.43 9.12
N HIS A 198 10.82 0.69 10.12
CA HIS A 198 10.68 1.08 11.54
C HIS A 198 11.94 1.60 12.26
N ARG A 199 13.13 1.45 11.67
CA ARG A 199 14.41 1.81 12.30
C ARG A 199 14.89 3.23 11.96
N LEU A 200 14.27 3.91 11.01
CA LEU A 200 14.76 5.19 10.47
C LEU A 200 13.82 6.36 10.77
N THR A 201 12.53 6.10 11.01
CA THR A 201 11.52 7.14 11.18
C THR A 201 11.11 7.25 12.65
N GLY A 202 11.83 8.10 13.39
CA GLY A 202 11.29 8.66 14.64
C GLY A 202 10.09 9.58 14.43
N ALA A 203 9.67 9.80 13.17
CA ALA A 203 8.66 10.77 12.78
C ALA A 203 7.40 10.08 12.21
N TYR A 204 6.31 10.24 12.95
CA TYR A 204 4.95 10.01 12.52
C TYR A 204 4.19 11.34 12.64
N PRO A 205 3.09 11.57 11.91
CA PRO A 205 2.35 10.67 11.01
C PRO A 205 3.04 10.24 9.71
N PHE A 206 2.53 9.16 9.11
CA PHE A 206 2.87 8.59 7.80
C PHE A 206 1.62 8.41 6.94
N ALA A 207 1.72 8.62 5.64
CA ALA A 207 0.63 8.38 4.70
C ALA A 207 1.12 7.80 3.37
N VAL A 208 0.28 7.01 2.73
CA VAL A 208 0.46 6.52 1.36
C VAL A 208 -0.74 6.99 0.53
N VAL A 209 -0.45 7.60 -0.60
CA VAL A 209 -1.44 8.11 -1.55
C VAL A 209 -1.15 7.45 -2.89
N GLY A 210 -2.08 6.64 -3.39
CA GLY A 210 -1.89 5.79 -4.56
C GLY A 210 -2.96 6.00 -5.61
N ARG A 211 -2.56 5.89 -6.87
CA ARG A 211 -3.46 5.75 -8.02
C ARG A 211 -3.07 4.52 -8.82
N ARG A 212 -4.06 3.73 -9.20
CA ARG A 212 -3.91 2.59 -10.09
C ARG A 212 -5.04 2.62 -11.12
N GLY A 213 -4.76 3.19 -12.30
CA GLY A 213 -5.78 3.49 -13.30
C GLY A 213 -6.82 4.43 -12.70
N SER A 214 -8.06 3.94 -12.58
CA SER A 214 -9.16 4.63 -11.92
C SER A 214 -9.32 4.28 -10.44
N SER A 215 -8.61 3.30 -9.88
CA SER A 215 -8.63 3.04 -8.44
C SER A 215 -7.74 4.05 -7.71
N ARG A 216 -8.19 4.50 -6.54
CA ARG A 216 -7.48 5.46 -5.68
C ARG A 216 -7.36 4.87 -4.30
N GLU A 217 -6.15 4.94 -3.74
CA GLU A 217 -5.83 4.37 -2.44
C GLU A 217 -5.28 5.46 -1.53
N PHE A 218 -5.77 5.47 -0.29
CA PHE A 218 -5.28 6.32 0.78
C PHE A 218 -5.06 5.48 2.03
N ALA A 219 -3.83 5.46 2.51
CA ALA A 219 -3.49 4.91 3.82
C ALA A 219 -2.87 6.00 4.71
N PHE A 220 -3.22 6.01 5.99
CA PHE A 220 -2.70 6.94 6.98
C PHE A 220 -2.45 6.23 8.30
N VAL A 221 -1.28 6.48 8.89
CA VAL A 221 -0.90 5.95 10.19
C VAL A 221 -0.39 7.09 11.06
N GLU A 222 -1.12 7.40 12.13
CA GLU A 222 -0.77 8.48 13.06
C GLU A 222 0.41 8.10 13.96
N ARG A 223 0.43 6.86 14.46
CA ARG A 223 1.50 6.29 15.28
C ARG A 223 1.54 4.76 15.07
N PRO A 224 2.72 4.12 15.08
CA PRO A 224 2.88 2.71 14.76
C PRO A 224 2.57 1.77 15.94
N LYS A 225 2.33 2.30 17.14
CA LYS A 225 1.98 1.50 18.33
C LYS A 225 0.47 1.40 18.45
N ASP A 226 0.03 0.38 19.18
CA ASP A 226 -1.31 -0.17 19.46
C ASP A 226 -2.42 0.83 19.90
N LYS A 227 -2.16 2.14 19.86
CA LYS A 227 -3.06 3.22 20.30
C LYS A 227 -3.14 4.39 19.31
N GLY A 228 -2.60 4.24 18.10
CA GLY A 228 -2.64 5.28 17.06
C GLY A 228 -3.70 4.98 16.01
N LEU A 229 -4.30 6.04 15.45
CA LEU A 229 -5.23 5.89 14.33
C LEU A 229 -4.52 5.31 13.11
N SER A 230 -5.08 4.24 12.55
CA SER A 230 -4.71 3.66 11.27
C SER A 230 -5.94 3.66 10.36
N VAL A 231 -5.81 4.26 9.18
CA VAL A 231 -6.89 4.35 8.19
C VAL A 231 -6.40 3.79 6.88
N HIS A 232 -7.18 2.91 6.29
CA HIS A 232 -7.04 2.48 4.91
C HIS A 232 -8.38 2.70 4.20
N ALA A 233 -8.35 3.49 3.14
CA ALA A 233 -9.50 3.82 2.33
C ALA A 233 -9.12 3.59 0.86
N GLU A 234 -9.90 2.75 0.18
CA GLU A 234 -9.73 2.46 -1.23
C GLU A 234 -11.02 2.80 -1.96
N TRP A 235 -10.93 3.74 -2.90
CA TRP A 235 -12.01 4.02 -3.84
C TRP A 235 -11.79 3.26 -5.13
N THR A 236 -12.79 2.50 -5.56
CA THR A 236 -12.82 1.83 -6.86
C THR A 236 -14.06 2.28 -7.64
N PRO A 237 -13.99 2.37 -8.97
CA PRO A 237 -15.17 2.63 -9.79
C PRO A 237 -16.25 1.58 -9.55
N HIS A 238 -17.51 2.01 -9.59
CA HIS A 238 -18.62 1.07 -9.52
C HIS A 238 -18.58 0.10 -10.70
N LEU A 239 -18.89 -1.15 -10.41
CA LEU A 239 -19.05 -2.16 -11.44
C LEU A 239 -20.34 -1.86 -12.22
N ARG A 240 -20.41 -2.35 -13.44
CA ARG A 240 -21.60 -2.26 -14.29
C ARG A 240 -22.50 -3.46 -13.99
N PRO A 241 -23.77 -3.25 -13.60
CA PRO A 241 -24.70 -4.36 -13.45
C PRO A 241 -24.83 -5.17 -14.74
N VAL A 242 -24.83 -6.49 -14.63
CA VAL A 242 -25.08 -7.40 -15.75
C VAL A 242 -26.45 -8.03 -15.55
N VAL A 243 -27.46 -7.47 -16.21
CA VAL A 243 -28.86 -7.92 -16.13
C VAL A 243 -29.45 -8.03 -17.52
N ALA A 244 -30.36 -9.00 -17.71
CA ALA A 244 -31.17 -9.09 -18.91
C ALA A 244 -32.16 -7.93 -18.98
N GLU A 245 -32.50 -7.50 -20.20
CA GLU A 245 -33.55 -6.50 -20.39
C GLU A 245 -34.89 -7.05 -19.89
N GLY A 246 -35.62 -6.26 -19.10
CA GLY A 246 -36.89 -6.69 -18.50
C GLY A 246 -36.77 -7.67 -17.34
N ALA A 247 -35.57 -7.85 -16.76
CA ALA A 247 -35.38 -8.70 -15.60
C ALA A 247 -36.27 -8.31 -14.40
N HIS A 248 -36.56 -9.31 -13.57
CA HIS A 248 -37.34 -9.16 -12.35
C HIS A 248 -36.74 -8.07 -11.43
N PRO A 249 -37.56 -7.25 -10.74
CA PRO A 249 -37.07 -6.17 -9.88
C PRO A 249 -36.00 -6.61 -8.86
N ASP A 250 -36.20 -7.77 -8.22
CA ASP A 250 -35.23 -8.33 -7.25
C ASP A 250 -33.87 -8.64 -7.90
N THR A 251 -33.85 -9.06 -9.17
CA THR A 251 -32.61 -9.34 -9.92
C THR A 251 -31.89 -8.04 -10.27
N VAL A 252 -32.63 -7.01 -10.67
CA VAL A 252 -32.09 -5.66 -10.92
C VAL A 252 -31.51 -5.08 -9.64
N GLU A 253 -32.24 -5.17 -8.54
CA GLU A 253 -31.80 -4.70 -7.23
C GLU A 253 -30.52 -5.43 -6.77
N LEU A 254 -30.46 -6.75 -6.91
CA LEU A 254 -29.30 -7.53 -6.53
C LEU A 254 -28.06 -7.17 -7.36
N ALA A 255 -28.22 -6.96 -8.67
CA ALA A 255 -27.12 -6.54 -9.55
C ALA A 255 -26.67 -5.08 -9.28
N GLU A 256 -27.59 -4.17 -8.92
CA GLU A 256 -27.25 -2.82 -8.46
C GLU A 256 -26.48 -2.83 -7.14
N TRP A 257 -26.85 -3.72 -6.22
CA TRP A 257 -26.10 -3.91 -4.98
C TRP A 257 -24.69 -4.43 -5.27
N LEU A 258 -24.52 -5.45 -6.12
CA LEU A 258 -23.20 -5.94 -6.53
C LEU A 258 -22.34 -4.86 -7.20
N ALA A 259 -22.97 -3.97 -7.96
CA ALA A 259 -22.30 -2.88 -8.65
C ALA A 259 -21.68 -1.84 -7.71
N GLY A 260 -22.32 -1.57 -6.59
CA GLY A 260 -21.85 -0.62 -5.58
C GLY A 260 -22.63 -0.76 -4.28
N PRO A 261 -22.23 -1.69 -3.38
CA PRO A 261 -23.01 -2.00 -2.17
C PRO A 261 -23.29 -0.76 -1.32
N ARG A 262 -22.28 0.09 -1.12
CA ARG A 262 -22.39 1.33 -0.33
C ARG A 262 -23.33 2.36 -0.95
N ALA A 263 -23.27 2.53 -2.27
CA ALA A 263 -24.17 3.45 -2.97
C ALA A 263 -25.62 2.94 -2.98
N TRP A 264 -25.81 1.62 -3.09
CA TRP A 264 -27.11 1.00 -2.90
C TRP A 264 -27.63 1.21 -1.47
N GLU A 265 -26.81 0.96 -0.45
CA GLU A 265 -27.20 1.14 0.96
C GLU A 265 -27.55 2.60 1.28
N ALA A 266 -26.74 3.55 0.81
CA ALA A 266 -27.00 4.98 1.00
C ALA A 266 -28.36 5.38 0.42
N ARG A 267 -28.70 4.86 -0.77
CA ARG A 267 -30.00 5.08 -1.42
C ARG A 267 -31.14 4.37 -0.68
N ALA A 268 -30.91 3.13 -0.22
CA ALA A 268 -31.89 2.36 0.53
C ALA A 268 -32.22 3.03 1.88
N ARG A 269 -31.24 3.62 2.56
CA ARG A 269 -31.46 4.44 3.77
C ARG A 269 -32.20 5.74 3.46
N SER A 270 -31.80 6.48 2.42
CA SER A 270 -32.46 7.76 2.07
C SER A 270 -33.92 7.60 1.64
N SER A 271 -34.28 6.43 1.13
CA SER A 271 -35.66 6.03 0.78
C SER A 271 -36.44 5.38 1.92
N GLY A 272 -35.83 5.21 3.11
CA GLY A 272 -36.46 4.62 4.29
C GLY A 272 -36.62 3.09 4.24
N ARG A 273 -35.93 2.40 3.32
CA ARG A 273 -35.96 0.92 3.23
C ARG A 273 -35.00 0.25 4.22
N LEU A 274 -33.91 0.93 4.56
CA LEU A 274 -33.02 0.54 5.63
C LEU A 274 -33.13 1.54 6.76
N GLU A 275 -33.02 1.04 7.99
CA GLU A 275 -32.93 1.88 9.18
C GLU A 275 -31.72 2.85 9.04
N PRO A 276 -31.85 4.09 9.55
CA PRO A 276 -30.72 4.99 9.68
C PRO A 276 -29.60 4.30 10.47
N LEU A 277 -28.35 4.58 10.11
CA LEU A 277 -27.23 4.16 10.94
C LEU A 277 -27.39 4.79 12.33
N SER A 278 -27.21 3.99 13.38
CA SER A 278 -26.89 4.51 14.71
C SER A 278 -25.67 5.44 14.59
N GLU A 279 -25.49 6.36 15.55
CA GLU A 279 -24.31 7.23 15.57
C GLU A 279 -23.04 6.41 15.30
N PRO A 280 -22.20 6.83 14.33
CA PRO A 280 -21.08 6.01 13.90
C PRO A 280 -20.15 5.80 15.10
N ASN A 281 -19.82 4.54 15.37
CA ASN A 281 -18.78 4.21 16.34
C ASN A 281 -17.44 4.58 15.72
N LEU A 282 -17.00 5.81 15.95
CA LEU A 282 -15.77 6.34 15.38
C LEU A 282 -14.56 5.69 16.06
N PRO A 283 -13.57 5.23 15.29
CA PRO A 283 -12.29 4.78 15.84
C PRO A 283 -11.64 5.89 16.68
N ASP A 284 -10.96 5.51 17.76
CA ASP A 284 -10.21 6.44 18.59
C ASP A 284 -9.22 7.26 17.72
N GLY A 285 -9.31 8.59 17.81
CA GLY A 285 -8.49 9.52 17.04
C GLY A 285 -9.05 9.94 15.68
N MET A 286 -10.12 9.29 15.17
CA MET A 286 -10.78 9.69 13.94
C MET A 286 -11.82 10.79 14.20
N THR A 287 -11.76 11.90 13.45
CA THR A 287 -12.78 12.96 13.56
C THR A 287 -14.03 12.60 12.76
N ALA A 288 -15.18 13.15 13.17
CA ALA A 288 -16.44 12.99 12.43
C ALA A 288 -16.32 13.49 10.98
N GLU A 289 -15.57 14.59 10.74
CA GLU A 289 -15.35 15.11 9.38
C GLU A 289 -14.50 14.17 8.52
N GLN A 290 -13.47 13.53 9.08
CA GLN A 290 -12.66 12.52 8.38
C GLN A 290 -13.52 11.33 7.99
N HIS A 291 -14.33 10.83 8.92
CA HIS A 291 -15.22 9.70 8.68
C HIS A 291 -16.26 10.02 7.61
N LEU A 292 -16.95 11.16 7.74
CA LEU A 292 -17.95 11.61 6.76
C LEU A 292 -17.34 11.81 5.37
N THR A 293 -16.12 12.34 5.28
CA THR A 293 -15.44 12.53 3.99
C THR A 293 -15.22 11.19 3.28
N ILE A 294 -14.67 10.20 3.99
CA ILE A 294 -14.43 8.87 3.43
C ILE A 294 -15.76 8.21 3.05
N GLU A 295 -16.73 8.17 3.95
CA GLU A 295 -18.02 7.52 3.68
C GLU A 295 -18.76 8.14 2.50
N ARG A 296 -18.72 9.47 2.35
CA ARG A 296 -19.31 10.15 1.20
C ARG A 296 -18.67 9.70 -0.10
N TRP A 297 -17.34 9.74 -0.19
CA TRP A 297 -16.62 9.32 -1.40
C TRP A 297 -16.86 7.86 -1.75
N MET A 298 -16.96 7.00 -0.75
CA MET A 298 -17.24 5.58 -0.94
C MET A 298 -18.68 5.29 -1.41
N ALA A 299 -19.59 6.26 -1.31
CA ALA A 299 -20.93 6.20 -1.85
C ALA A 299 -21.09 6.92 -3.20
N GLU A 300 -20.09 7.72 -3.62
CA GLU A 300 -20.15 8.49 -4.86
C GLU A 300 -19.87 7.60 -6.09
N PRO A 301 -20.79 7.56 -7.07
CA PRO A 301 -20.75 6.57 -8.15
C PRO A 301 -19.79 6.90 -9.30
N THR A 302 -19.33 8.14 -9.42
CA THR A 302 -18.57 8.59 -10.59
C THR A 302 -17.54 9.65 -10.23
N ASP A 303 -16.33 9.46 -10.77
CA ASP A 303 -15.16 10.36 -10.71
C ASP A 303 -14.55 10.61 -9.33
N ALA A 304 -13.44 9.93 -9.04
CA ALA A 304 -12.70 10.14 -7.80
C ALA A 304 -11.58 11.19 -7.90
N SER A 305 -11.62 12.07 -8.91
CA SER A 305 -10.62 13.14 -9.09
C SER A 305 -10.45 14.01 -7.84
N GLY A 306 -11.50 14.13 -7.01
CA GLY A 306 -11.45 14.83 -5.72
C GLY A 306 -11.10 13.97 -4.51
N PHE A 307 -11.20 12.63 -4.61
CA PHE A 307 -11.08 11.72 -3.46
C PHE A 307 -9.73 11.85 -2.76
N LEU A 308 -8.62 11.71 -3.49
CA LEU A 308 -7.28 11.79 -2.91
C LEU A 308 -6.99 13.18 -2.35
N ALA A 309 -7.41 14.23 -3.06
CA ALA A 309 -7.15 15.61 -2.63
C ALA A 309 -7.91 15.97 -1.34
N GLU A 310 -9.19 15.65 -1.27
CA GLU A 310 -10.01 15.96 -0.10
C GLU A 310 -9.65 15.07 1.09
N THR A 311 -9.47 13.76 0.86
CA THR A 311 -9.08 12.83 1.93
C THR A 311 -7.71 13.22 2.49
N ALA A 312 -6.68 13.43 1.65
CA ALA A 312 -5.37 13.90 2.10
C ALA A 312 -5.45 15.18 2.94
N ALA A 313 -6.25 16.16 2.52
CA ALA A 313 -6.44 17.41 3.25
C ALA A 313 -7.06 17.19 4.65
N ARG A 314 -8.04 16.28 4.79
CA ARG A 314 -8.67 15.95 6.09
C ARG A 314 -7.72 15.27 7.07
N PHE A 315 -6.67 14.63 6.57
CA PHE A 315 -5.61 14.02 7.39
C PHE A 315 -4.35 14.88 7.51
N GLY A 316 -4.38 16.13 7.02
CA GLY A 316 -3.26 17.06 7.09
C GLY A 316 -2.06 16.66 6.21
N VAL A 317 -2.27 15.78 5.23
CA VAL A 317 -1.26 15.38 4.25
C VAL A 317 -1.16 16.48 3.18
N PRO A 318 0.05 16.89 2.76
CA PRO A 318 0.23 17.97 1.79
C PRO A 318 -0.48 17.70 0.46
N GLY A 319 -1.16 18.72 -0.07
CA GLY A 319 -1.91 18.60 -1.33
C GLY A 319 -1.07 18.23 -2.56
N ILE A 320 0.26 18.43 -2.51
CA ILE A 320 1.17 17.94 -3.57
C ILE A 320 1.16 16.42 -3.68
N ALA A 321 0.88 15.68 -2.60
CA ALA A 321 0.83 14.23 -2.61
C ALA A 321 -0.29 13.70 -3.53
N ALA A 322 -1.50 14.24 -3.36
CA ALA A 322 -2.64 13.91 -4.22
C ALA A 322 -2.38 14.29 -5.68
N ARG A 323 -1.80 15.48 -5.94
CA ARG A 323 -1.47 15.89 -7.31
C ARG A 323 -0.43 14.99 -7.97
N LEU A 324 0.60 14.59 -7.22
CA LEU A 324 1.62 13.66 -7.72
C LEU A 324 1.02 12.29 -8.02
N ALA A 325 0.16 11.77 -7.14
CA ALA A 325 -0.52 10.49 -7.37
C ALA A 325 -1.46 10.52 -8.60
N GLU A 326 -2.19 11.62 -8.79
CA GLU A 326 -3.11 11.81 -9.92
C GLU A 326 -2.43 12.13 -11.26
N ALA A 327 -1.15 12.53 -11.25
CA ALA A 327 -0.41 12.81 -12.48
C ALA A 327 -0.29 11.54 -13.35
N ARG A 328 -0.51 11.71 -14.66
CA ARG A 328 -0.43 10.65 -15.66
C ARG A 328 0.98 10.55 -16.26
N PRO A 329 1.31 9.43 -16.91
CA PRO A 329 2.55 9.33 -17.67
C PRO A 329 2.70 10.48 -18.67
N GLY A 330 3.79 11.23 -18.57
CA GLY A 330 4.09 12.39 -19.42
C GLY A 330 3.61 13.74 -18.88
N ASP A 331 2.80 13.76 -17.82
CA ASP A 331 2.46 15.01 -17.14
C ASP A 331 3.70 15.59 -16.44
N PRO A 332 3.90 16.92 -16.49
CA PRO A 332 4.99 17.54 -15.76
C PRO A 332 4.75 17.45 -14.26
N ASP A 333 5.77 17.01 -13.53
CA ASP A 333 5.72 17.04 -12.08
C ASP A 333 5.60 18.49 -11.56
N PRO A 334 4.81 18.75 -10.51
CA PRO A 334 4.45 20.10 -10.04
C PRO A 334 5.59 20.91 -9.40
N GLY A 335 6.87 20.52 -9.56
CA GLY A 335 8.00 21.26 -9.01
C GLY A 335 9.38 20.62 -9.28
N SER A 336 10.44 21.23 -8.74
CA SER A 336 11.81 20.73 -8.84
C SER A 336 12.12 19.71 -7.73
N GLY A 337 11.50 18.54 -7.78
CA GLY A 337 11.81 17.44 -6.86
C GLY A 337 13.26 16.97 -7.02
N LYS A 338 13.85 16.43 -5.93
CA LYS A 338 15.16 15.77 -5.98
C LYS A 338 14.96 14.29 -6.30
N VAL A 339 15.57 13.80 -7.37
CA VAL A 339 15.58 12.36 -7.65
C VAL A 339 16.55 11.65 -6.73
N VAL A 340 16.09 10.57 -6.13
CA VAL A 340 16.86 9.65 -5.29
C VAL A 340 16.84 8.28 -5.96
N GLU A 341 18.04 7.78 -6.26
CA GLU A 341 18.23 6.50 -6.92
C GLU A 341 18.27 5.33 -5.91
N PRO A 342 17.91 4.11 -6.32
CA PRO A 342 18.07 2.93 -5.47
C PRO A 342 19.54 2.70 -5.10
N SER A 343 19.90 2.82 -3.83
CA SER A 343 21.27 2.60 -3.35
C SER A 343 21.44 1.20 -2.74
N ARG A 344 22.54 0.51 -3.11
CA ARG A 344 22.86 -0.84 -2.62
C ARG A 344 24.07 -0.80 -1.66
N GLY A 345 24.01 -1.59 -0.58
CA GLY A 345 25.16 -1.88 0.29
C GLY A 345 25.70 -0.67 1.08
N MET A 346 27.03 -0.51 1.14
CA MET A 346 27.70 0.56 1.91
C MET A 346 27.34 1.98 1.45
N ARG A 347 26.92 2.16 0.18
CA ARG A 347 26.47 3.46 -0.33
C ARG A 347 25.24 3.97 0.41
N PHE A 348 24.26 3.09 0.70
CA PHE A 348 23.08 3.46 1.49
C PHE A 348 23.46 3.99 2.89
N VAL A 349 24.40 3.32 3.57
CA VAL A 349 24.88 3.76 4.89
C VAL A 349 25.63 5.09 4.78
N ALA A 350 26.43 5.28 3.74
CA ALA A 350 27.14 6.53 3.50
C ALA A 350 26.18 7.70 3.19
N ASP A 351 25.17 7.49 2.34
CA ASP A 351 24.16 8.49 1.97
C ASP A 351 23.28 8.85 3.17
N SER A 352 22.86 7.85 3.94
CA SER A 352 22.06 8.04 5.17
C SER A 352 22.81 8.85 6.23
N LEU A 353 24.14 8.64 6.34
CA LEU A 353 25.00 9.39 7.27
C LEU A 353 25.40 10.77 6.74
N ALA A 354 25.50 10.94 5.42
CA ALA A 354 25.82 12.21 4.77
C ALA A 354 24.66 13.22 4.88
N GLU A 355 23.42 12.76 4.83
CA GLU A 355 22.24 13.63 4.94
C GLU A 355 21.81 13.91 6.39
N GLN A 356 22.22 13.09 7.36
CA GLN A 356 22.11 13.40 8.79
C GLN A 356 23.16 14.43 9.27
N ASP A 357 24.04 14.92 8.39
CA ASP A 357 25.15 15.82 8.73
C ASP A 357 24.73 17.30 8.87
N THR A 358 23.56 17.55 9.44
CA THR A 358 23.17 18.88 9.94
C THR A 358 23.98 19.26 11.18
N GLU A 359 24.46 20.50 11.27
CA GLU A 359 25.21 20.97 12.44
C GLU A 359 24.36 20.78 13.72
N PRO A 360 24.88 20.12 14.77
CA PRO A 360 24.10 19.86 15.99
C PRO A 360 23.57 21.15 16.61
N THR A 361 22.24 21.28 16.74
CA THR A 361 21.57 22.43 17.38
C THR A 361 21.12 22.07 18.80
N GLY A 362 21.69 22.73 19.81
CA GLY A 362 21.41 22.43 21.22
C GLY A 362 22.38 23.10 22.18
N ARG A 363 21.98 23.22 23.46
CA ARG A 363 22.78 23.86 24.54
C ARG A 363 23.36 22.88 25.56
N LEU A 364 23.12 21.58 25.40
CA LEU A 364 23.66 20.55 26.30
C LEU A 364 25.18 20.40 26.12
N PRO A 365 25.94 20.02 27.17
CA PRO A 365 27.40 19.86 27.10
C PRO A 365 27.86 18.89 26.00
N TRP A 366 27.15 17.78 25.81
CA TRP A 366 27.42 16.82 24.74
C TRP A 366 27.22 17.43 23.33
N MET A 367 26.18 18.24 23.13
CA MET A 367 25.91 18.93 21.86
C MET A 367 26.98 19.98 21.52
N VAL A 368 27.64 20.56 22.54
CA VAL A 368 28.79 21.47 22.34
C VAL A 368 30.01 20.69 21.84
N LEU A 369 30.25 19.50 22.39
CA LEU A 369 31.31 18.60 21.94
C LEU A 369 31.05 18.11 20.51
N GLU A 370 29.84 17.62 20.22
CA GLU A 370 29.46 17.20 18.87
C GLU A 370 29.63 18.34 17.85
N ARG A 371 29.23 19.58 18.20
CA ARG A 371 29.44 20.74 17.33
C ARG A 371 30.92 21.05 17.11
N ALA A 372 31.77 20.87 18.12
CA ALA A 372 33.21 21.03 17.98
C ALA A 372 33.82 19.97 17.05
N LEU A 373 33.41 18.70 17.19
CA LEU A 373 33.80 17.59 16.32
C LEU A 373 33.26 17.77 14.88
N TRP A 374 32.07 18.34 14.75
CA TRP A 374 31.46 18.70 13.47
C TRP A 374 32.26 19.78 12.74
N ARG A 375 32.64 20.86 13.43
CA ARG A 375 33.44 21.95 12.86
C ARG A 375 34.87 21.52 12.53
N ARG A 376 35.43 20.55 13.27
CA ARG A 376 36.81 20.08 13.10
C ARG A 376 36.82 18.56 12.84
N PRO A 377 36.61 18.11 11.58
CA PRO A 377 36.52 16.69 11.26
C PRO A 377 37.79 15.91 11.63
N VAL A 378 38.96 16.56 11.68
CA VAL A 378 40.20 15.92 12.17
C VAL A 378 40.07 15.45 13.61
N LEU A 379 39.39 16.20 14.48
CA LEU A 379 39.14 15.78 15.86
C LEU A 379 38.18 14.59 15.93
N GLY A 380 37.15 14.56 15.07
CA GLY A 380 36.27 13.40 14.94
C GLY A 380 37.00 12.14 14.48
N MET A 381 37.91 12.27 13.51
CA MET A 381 38.75 11.16 13.06
C MET A 381 39.69 10.66 14.17
N LEU A 382 40.35 11.57 14.90
CA LEU A 382 41.23 11.20 16.02
C LEU A 382 40.47 10.50 17.15
N LEU A 383 39.28 10.99 17.48
CA LEU A 383 38.41 10.37 18.48
C LEU A 383 37.99 8.96 18.04
N GLY A 384 37.49 8.82 16.80
CA GLY A 384 37.04 7.53 16.28
C GLY A 384 38.17 6.50 16.15
N VAL A 385 39.37 6.92 15.73
CA VAL A 385 40.57 6.06 15.74
C VAL A 385 40.94 5.67 17.17
N GLY A 386 40.90 6.62 18.11
CA GLY A 386 41.19 6.35 19.52
C GLY A 386 40.26 5.30 20.12
N GLU A 387 38.95 5.42 19.88
CA GLU A 387 37.95 4.45 20.34
C GLU A 387 38.14 3.07 19.70
N LEU A 388 38.45 3.00 18.40
CA LEU A 388 38.78 1.73 17.73
C LEU A 388 40.05 1.08 18.29
N VAL A 389 41.08 1.86 18.60
CA VAL A 389 42.30 1.35 19.25
C VAL A 389 41.97 0.80 20.63
N VAL A 390 41.14 1.48 21.42
CA VAL A 390 40.68 0.97 22.72
C VAL A 390 39.90 -0.33 22.56
N ALA A 391 39.00 -0.43 21.57
CA ALA A 391 38.27 -1.65 21.27
C ALA A 391 39.20 -2.82 20.90
N LEU A 392 40.21 -2.57 20.06
CA LEU A 392 41.20 -3.56 19.66
C LEU A 392 42.06 -4.01 20.84
N VAL A 393 42.48 -3.09 21.70
CA VAL A 393 43.25 -3.42 22.92
C VAL A 393 42.40 -4.25 23.87
N LEU A 394 41.15 -3.86 24.13
CA LEU A 394 40.23 -4.61 24.98
C LEU A 394 39.97 -6.02 24.42
N GLY A 395 39.69 -6.14 23.13
CA GLY A 395 39.50 -7.43 22.46
C GLY A 395 40.76 -8.30 22.48
N GLY A 396 41.93 -7.72 22.22
CA GLY A 396 43.21 -8.41 22.26
C GLY A 396 43.58 -8.92 23.65
N LEU A 397 43.37 -8.10 24.69
CA LEU A 397 43.58 -8.51 26.09
C LEU A 397 42.61 -9.62 26.52
N LEU A 398 41.38 -9.60 26.00
CA LEU A 398 40.36 -10.62 26.26
C LEU A 398 40.73 -11.95 25.59
N VAL A 399 41.15 -11.91 24.32
CA VAL A 399 41.64 -13.08 23.57
C VAL A 399 42.91 -13.66 24.18
N ALA A 400 43.80 -12.79 24.70
CA ALA A 400 45.01 -13.20 25.41
C ALA A 400 44.74 -13.74 26.83
N GLY A 401 43.49 -13.75 27.30
CA GLY A 401 43.11 -14.24 28.63
C GLY A 401 43.54 -13.35 29.78
N LEU A 402 43.97 -12.10 29.51
CA LEU A 402 44.45 -11.14 30.50
C LEU A 402 43.30 -10.35 31.15
N LEU A 403 42.14 -10.31 30.51
CA LEU A 403 40.89 -9.77 31.05
C LEU A 403 39.79 -10.82 30.95
N ALA A 404 38.94 -10.90 31.96
CA ALA A 404 37.82 -11.83 32.01
C ALA A 404 36.52 -11.10 32.39
N GLY A 405 35.41 -11.52 31.78
CA GLY A 405 34.08 -10.98 32.04
C GLY A 405 33.36 -10.56 30.78
N TRP A 406 32.07 -10.90 30.68
CA TRP A 406 31.21 -10.56 29.55
C TRP A 406 31.08 -9.04 29.32
N TRP A 407 31.23 -8.24 30.38
CA TRP A 407 31.19 -6.77 30.29
C TRP A 407 32.36 -6.18 29.48
N VAL A 408 33.52 -6.86 29.42
CA VAL A 408 34.67 -6.42 28.62
C VAL A 408 34.36 -6.56 27.13
N TRP A 409 33.64 -7.62 26.73
CA TRP A 409 33.12 -7.76 25.37
C TRP A 409 32.14 -6.65 25.02
N VAL A 410 31.22 -6.34 25.94
CA VAL A 410 30.26 -5.24 25.75
C VAL A 410 31.00 -3.90 25.57
N LEU A 411 32.00 -3.61 26.40
CA LEU A 411 32.81 -2.40 26.25
C LEU A 411 33.58 -2.37 24.93
N ALA A 412 34.23 -3.48 24.53
CA ALA A 412 34.94 -3.55 23.26
C ALA A 412 34.01 -3.29 22.07
N VAL A 413 32.78 -3.84 22.11
CA VAL A 413 31.76 -3.59 21.09
C VAL A 413 31.27 -2.14 21.13
N VAL A 414 31.01 -1.57 22.31
CA VAL A 414 30.59 -0.15 22.44
C VAL A 414 31.65 0.79 21.91
N PHE A 415 32.92 0.58 22.23
CA PHE A 415 34.04 1.37 21.70
C PHE A 415 34.23 1.16 20.19
N ALA A 416 34.02 -0.06 19.67
CA ALA A 416 34.09 -0.31 18.23
C ALA A 416 32.97 0.42 17.47
N LEU A 417 31.73 0.35 17.98
CA LEU A 417 30.58 1.03 17.40
C LEU A 417 30.69 2.55 17.51
N GLY A 418 31.10 3.07 18.68
CA GLY A 418 31.38 4.49 18.87
C GLY A 418 32.48 4.98 17.93
N GLY A 419 33.57 4.21 17.83
CA GLY A 419 34.70 4.56 16.99
C GLY A 419 34.33 4.65 15.51
N LEU A 420 33.53 3.70 15.01
CA LEU A 420 32.97 3.76 13.67
C LEU A 420 32.00 4.94 13.48
N ALA A 421 31.13 5.19 14.46
CA ALA A 421 30.15 6.29 14.41
C ALA A 421 30.82 7.67 14.39
N HIS A 422 32.00 7.84 14.98
CA HIS A 422 32.77 9.09 14.91
C HIS A 422 33.67 9.16 13.66
N LEU A 423 34.31 8.04 13.30
CA LEU A 423 35.31 8.00 12.23
C LEU A 423 34.67 8.17 10.84
N VAL A 424 33.57 7.46 10.57
CA VAL A 424 32.95 7.43 9.23
C VAL A 424 32.41 8.82 8.83
N PRO A 425 31.61 9.53 9.65
CA PRO A 425 31.15 10.87 9.30
C PRO A 425 32.30 11.88 9.21
N ALA A 426 33.33 11.74 10.04
CA ALA A 426 34.47 12.66 10.06
C ALA A 426 35.35 12.55 8.80
N ILE A 427 35.61 11.33 8.32
CA ILE A 427 36.30 11.11 7.03
C ILE A 427 35.48 11.69 5.88
N PHE A 428 34.17 11.45 5.88
CA PHE A 428 33.28 11.96 4.85
C PHE A 428 33.28 13.50 4.80
N ARG A 429 33.13 14.17 5.96
CA ARG A 429 33.25 15.64 6.09
C ARG A 429 34.59 16.19 5.65
N TRP A 430 35.67 15.47 5.94
CA TRP A 430 37.02 15.91 5.56
C TRP A 430 37.24 15.82 4.04
N ARG A 431 36.74 14.76 3.40
CA ARG A 431 36.81 14.58 1.94
C ARG A 431 35.94 15.60 1.20
N THR A 432 34.69 15.78 1.61
CA THR A 432 33.77 16.77 1.04
C THR A 432 34.32 18.20 1.13
N ARG A 433 34.86 18.60 2.29
CA ARG A 433 35.49 19.94 2.46
C ARG A 433 36.76 20.16 1.64
N ARG A 434 37.42 19.09 1.17
CA ARG A 434 38.58 19.17 0.28
C ARG A 434 38.24 19.16 -1.21
N GLY A 435 36.96 19.11 -1.57
CA GLY A 435 36.52 19.07 -2.96
C GLY A 435 36.94 17.81 -3.71
N GLN A 436 37.25 16.72 -3.00
CA GLN A 436 37.52 15.43 -3.62
C GLN A 436 36.18 14.76 -3.92
N THR A 437 35.76 14.79 -5.20
CA THR A 437 34.68 13.95 -5.71
C THR A 437 35.03 12.46 -5.56
N GLU A 438 34.01 11.67 -5.28
CA GLU A 438 34.06 10.27 -4.82
C GLU A 438 34.88 9.33 -5.74
N PRO A 439 35.55 8.29 -5.18
CA PRO A 439 35.91 7.12 -5.98
C PRO A 439 34.64 6.32 -6.32
N GLY A 440 34.48 6.01 -7.61
CA GLY A 440 33.31 5.31 -8.18
C GLY A 440 33.10 3.88 -7.72
#